data_AF-A0A150HY55-F1
#
_entry.id   AF-A0A150HY55-F1
#
_cell.length_a   1.000
_cell.length_b   1.000
_cell.length_c   1.000
_cell.angle_alpha   90.00
_cell.angle_beta   90.00
_cell.angle_gamma   90.00
#
_symmetry.space_group_name_H-M   'P 1'
#
loop_
_entity.id
_entity.type
_entity.pdbx_description
1 polymer ?
#
loop_
_entity_poly.entity_id
_entity_poly.type
_entity_poly.pdbx_seq_one_letter_code
_entity_poly.pdbx_strand_id
1 'polypeptide(L)'
;MDAAVTFIICGQLPNAEHLSQRLEPFLETGLMPKTMANDWQENAQTLYSHPETARDEAIRSATLGTATLMYAAEAMGWSSGPMIGFDHQAVSNLFSLGADEIPVLMLPVGRSADGNWPQKPRRPLSEVLDIL
;
A
#
# COMPACT_ATOMS: atom_id res chain seq x y z
N MET A 1 26.09 -3.72 -4.90
CA MET A 1 25.18 -4.86 -5.16
C MET A 1 23.87 -4.26 -5.58
N ASP A 2 23.27 -4.77 -6.65
CA ASP A 2 22.10 -4.16 -7.28
C ASP A 2 20.85 -4.99 -7.01
N ALA A 3 19.70 -4.32 -6.90
CA ALA A 3 18.40 -4.98 -6.85
C ALA A 3 18.13 -5.70 -8.19
N ALA A 4 17.43 -6.83 -8.15
CA ALA A 4 16.96 -7.49 -9.37
C ALA A 4 15.79 -6.71 -10.00
N VAL A 5 14.99 -6.06 -9.16
CA VAL A 5 13.88 -5.19 -9.56
C VAL A 5 13.67 -4.12 -8.49
N THR A 6 13.20 -2.95 -8.89
CA THR A 6 12.70 -1.93 -7.97
C THR A 6 11.27 -1.59 -8.34
N PHE A 7 10.34 -1.88 -7.42
CA PHE A 7 8.94 -1.51 -7.58
C PHE A 7 8.73 -0.06 -7.15
N ILE A 8 7.90 0.67 -7.89
CA ILE A 8 7.31 1.93 -7.41
C ILE A 8 5.95 1.55 -6.85
N ILE A 9 5.74 1.74 -5.55
CA ILE A 9 4.47 1.44 -4.91
C ILE A 9 3.67 2.72 -4.82
N CYS A 10 2.57 2.74 -5.57
CA CYS A 10 1.63 3.85 -5.57
C CYS A 10 0.44 3.53 -4.66
N GLY A 11 0.03 4.52 -3.88
CA GLY A 11 -1.30 4.56 -3.28
C GLY A 11 -2.24 5.28 -4.23
N GLN A 12 -3.38 4.66 -4.55
CA GLN A 12 -4.41 5.32 -5.34
C GLN A 12 -5.42 6.00 -4.41
N LEU A 13 -5.76 7.27 -4.67
CA LEU A 13 -6.79 7.98 -3.93
C LEU A 13 -8.12 7.21 -4.04
N PRO A 14 -8.86 7.05 -2.94
CA PRO A 14 -10.16 6.43 -2.97
C PRO A 14 -11.10 7.17 -3.92
N ASN A 15 -11.74 6.43 -4.83
CA ASN A 15 -12.83 6.92 -5.65
C ASN A 15 -14.08 6.08 -5.38
N ALA A 16 -15.04 6.67 -4.67
CA ALA A 16 -16.27 5.99 -4.30
C ALA A 16 -17.16 5.66 -5.51
N GLU A 17 -17.06 6.40 -6.61
CA GLU A 17 -17.83 6.13 -7.84
C GLU A 17 -17.51 4.75 -8.42
N HIS A 18 -16.25 4.31 -8.28
CA HIS A 18 -15.81 2.99 -8.74
C HIS A 18 -16.15 1.85 -7.78
N LEU A 19 -16.65 2.15 -6.57
CA LEU A 19 -16.90 1.10 -5.57
C LEU A 19 -18.01 0.15 -6.01
N SER A 20 -19.09 0.67 -6.59
CA SER A 20 -20.20 -0.15 -7.10
C SER A 20 -19.72 -1.18 -8.13
N GLN A 21 -18.92 -0.74 -9.11
CA GLN A 21 -18.31 -1.61 -10.11
C GLN A 21 -17.38 -2.65 -9.48
N ARG A 22 -16.56 -2.26 -8.51
CA ARG A 22 -15.66 -3.19 -7.80
C ARG A 22 -16.40 -4.26 -7.00
N LEU A 23 -17.62 -3.96 -6.56
CA LEU A 23 -18.47 -4.87 -5.79
C LEU A 23 -19.35 -5.76 -6.67
N GLU A 24 -19.46 -5.51 -7.98
CA GLU A 24 -20.28 -6.31 -8.90
C GLU A 24 -20.03 -7.83 -8.78
N PRO A 25 -18.78 -8.32 -8.79
CA PRO A 25 -18.53 -9.76 -8.67
C PRO A 25 -19.05 -10.33 -7.34
N PHE A 26 -19.09 -9.53 -6.27
CA PHE A 26 -19.60 -9.96 -4.98
C PHE A 26 -21.13 -9.95 -4.95
N LEU A 27 -21.77 -8.98 -5.60
CA LEU A 27 -23.23 -8.95 -5.80
C LEU A 27 -23.71 -10.17 -6.58
N GLU A 28 -22.97 -10.58 -7.63
CA GLU A 28 -23.29 -11.75 -8.45
C GLU A 28 -23.31 -13.07 -7.66
N THR A 29 -22.54 -13.17 -6.57
CA THR A 29 -22.58 -14.35 -5.69
C THR A 29 -23.88 -14.48 -4.88
N GLY A 30 -24.68 -13.41 -4.81
CA GLY A 30 -25.86 -13.32 -3.95
C GLY A 30 -25.55 -13.20 -2.46
N LEU A 31 -24.28 -13.20 -2.05
CA LEU A 31 -23.85 -13.04 -0.66
C LEU A 31 -23.91 -11.58 -0.18
N MET A 32 -23.90 -10.63 -1.11
CA MET A 32 -24.00 -9.20 -0.85
C MET A 32 -25.31 -8.64 -1.43
N PRO A 33 -26.20 -8.05 -0.61
CA PRO A 33 -27.34 -7.30 -1.12
C PRO A 33 -26.90 -6.00 -1.81
N LYS A 34 -27.57 -5.62 -2.90
CA LYS A 34 -27.30 -4.37 -3.61
C LYS A 34 -27.43 -3.12 -2.72
N THR A 35 -28.37 -3.14 -1.76
CA THR A 35 -28.53 -2.04 -0.80
C THR A 35 -27.27 -1.82 0.03
N MET A 36 -26.60 -2.91 0.46
CA MET A 36 -25.36 -2.82 1.24
C MET A 36 -24.23 -2.20 0.41
N ALA A 37 -24.11 -2.54 -0.87
CA ALA A 37 -23.12 -1.94 -1.76
C ALA A 37 -23.36 -0.43 -1.96
N ASN A 38 -24.63 -0.02 -2.10
CA ASN A 38 -24.98 1.41 -2.18
C ASN A 38 -24.62 2.15 -0.88
N ASP A 39 -24.96 1.59 0.28
CA ASP A 39 -24.63 2.19 1.58
C ASP A 39 -23.12 2.36 1.75
N TRP A 40 -22.33 1.38 1.31
CA TRP A 40 -20.86 1.47 1.34
C TRP A 40 -20.32 2.56 0.43
N GLN A 41 -20.93 2.74 -0.75
CA GLN A 41 -20.55 3.80 -1.68
C GLN A 41 -20.83 5.19 -1.09
N GLU A 42 -22.01 5.41 -0.50
CA GLU A 42 -22.35 6.68 0.15
C GLU A 42 -21.44 6.99 1.35
N ASN A 43 -21.13 5.96 2.16
CA ASN A 43 -20.21 6.08 3.28
C ASN A 43 -18.78 6.41 2.81
N ALA A 44 -18.29 5.75 1.75
CA ALA A 44 -16.98 6.02 1.18
C ALA A 44 -16.90 7.44 0.60
N GLN A 45 -17.95 7.90 -0.08
CA GLN A 45 -18.04 9.27 -0.60
C GLN A 45 -17.92 10.30 0.52
N THR A 46 -18.58 10.04 1.66
CA THR A 46 -18.55 10.93 2.82
C THR A 46 -17.21 10.89 3.55
N LEU A 47 -16.65 9.70 3.78
CA LEU A 47 -15.41 9.53 4.50
C LEU A 47 -14.23 10.18 3.77
N TYR A 48 -14.15 9.95 2.45
CA TYR A 48 -13.04 10.41 1.63
C TYR A 48 -13.29 11.78 0.97
N SER A 49 -14.34 12.50 1.37
CA SER A 49 -14.53 13.90 0.97
C SER A 49 -13.45 14.83 1.55
N HIS A 50 -12.76 14.38 2.61
CA HIS A 50 -11.65 15.08 3.24
C HIS A 50 -10.33 14.66 2.57
N PRO A 51 -9.59 15.58 1.93
CA PRO A 51 -8.39 15.24 1.17
C PRO A 51 -7.31 14.54 2.00
N GLU A 52 -7.14 14.92 3.26
CA GLU A 52 -6.18 14.27 4.16
C GLU A 52 -6.56 12.82 4.44
N THR A 53 -7.84 12.54 4.69
CA THR A 53 -8.34 11.18 4.92
C THR A 53 -8.15 10.32 3.68
N ALA A 54 -8.46 10.84 2.48
CA ALA A 54 -8.25 10.15 1.22
C ALA A 54 -6.77 9.84 0.97
N ARG A 55 -5.89 10.82 1.19
CA ARG A 55 -4.43 10.67 1.07
C ARG A 55 -3.90 9.63 2.04
N ASP A 56 -4.29 9.71 3.30
CA ASP A 56 -3.84 8.80 4.36
C ASP A 56 -4.28 7.37 4.08
N GLU A 57 -5.47 7.18 3.51
CA GLU A 57 -5.93 5.86 3.09
C GLU A 57 -5.10 5.29 1.93
N ALA A 58 -4.81 6.11 0.92
CA ALA A 58 -3.96 5.70 -0.20
C ALA A 58 -2.57 5.26 0.30
N ILE A 59 -1.97 6.01 1.23
CA ILE A 59 -0.68 5.69 1.86
C ILE A 59 -0.79 4.40 2.70
N ARG A 60 -1.85 4.25 3.49
CA ARG A 60 -2.08 3.07 4.35
C ARG A 60 -2.20 1.80 3.52
N SER A 61 -3.05 1.82 2.49
CA SER A 61 -3.26 0.71 1.57
C SER A 61 -1.96 0.31 0.87
N ALA A 62 -1.21 1.27 0.32
CA ALA A 62 0.09 1.01 -0.31
C ALA A 62 1.12 0.41 0.66
N THR A 63 1.16 0.89 1.90
CA THR A 63 2.11 0.42 2.92
C THR A 63 1.80 -1.01 3.37
N LEU A 64 0.53 -1.35 3.56
CA LEU A 64 0.10 -2.72 3.89
C LEU A 64 0.41 -3.70 2.75
N GLY A 65 0.17 -3.28 1.50
CA GLY A 65 0.54 -4.05 0.31
C GLY A 65 2.06 -4.27 0.23
N THR A 66 2.84 -3.22 0.49
CA THR A 66 4.31 -3.30 0.53
C THR A 66 4.79 -4.29 1.59
N ALA A 67 4.28 -4.21 2.82
CA ALA A 67 4.67 -5.13 3.88
C ALA A 67 4.39 -6.59 3.50
N THR A 68 3.24 -6.85 2.86
CA THR A 68 2.89 -8.17 2.35
C THR A 68 3.88 -8.65 1.28
N LEU A 69 4.24 -7.79 0.33
CA LEU A 69 5.23 -8.09 -0.69
C LEU A 69 6.62 -8.38 -0.10
N MET A 70 7.02 -7.62 0.93
CA MET A 70 8.29 -7.84 1.63
C MET A 70 8.34 -9.21 2.31
N TYR A 71 7.28 -9.60 3.02
CA TYR A 71 7.19 -10.93 3.64
C TYR A 71 7.17 -12.06 2.60
N ALA A 72 6.48 -11.85 1.47
CA ALA A 72 6.48 -12.82 0.38
C ALA A 72 7.87 -12.97 -0.25
N ALA A 73 8.57 -11.86 -0.47
CA ALA A 73 9.95 -11.87 -0.97
C ALA A 73 10.87 -12.65 -0.02
N GLU A 74 10.79 -12.38 1.29
CA GLU A 74 11.57 -13.08 2.32
C GLU A 74 11.28 -14.59 2.32
N ALA A 75 10.00 -14.99 2.29
CA ALA A 75 9.60 -16.39 2.22
C ALA A 75 10.14 -17.11 0.98
N MET A 76 10.37 -16.38 -0.11
CA MET A 76 10.96 -16.88 -1.35
C MET A 76 12.50 -16.78 -1.39
N GLY A 77 13.16 -16.40 -0.30
CA GLY A 77 14.61 -16.28 -0.21
C GLY A 77 15.17 -15.04 -0.90
N TRP A 78 14.39 -13.97 -0.97
CA TRP A 78 14.79 -12.65 -1.46
C TRP A 78 14.91 -11.64 -0.32
N SER A 79 15.80 -10.68 -0.51
CA SER A 79 15.91 -9.49 0.33
C SER A 79 15.11 -8.34 -0.29
N SER A 80 14.55 -7.49 0.56
CA SER A 80 13.87 -6.26 0.15
C SER A 80 14.16 -5.12 1.13
N GLY A 81 14.07 -3.87 0.67
CA GLY A 81 14.36 -2.70 1.50
C GLY A 81 13.57 -1.47 1.08
N PRO A 82 12.48 -1.09 1.77
CA PRO A 82 11.65 0.03 1.37
C PRO A 82 12.41 1.36 1.49
N MET A 83 12.24 2.24 0.52
CA MET A 83 12.89 3.55 0.44
C MET A 83 11.87 4.65 0.19
N ILE A 84 11.94 5.71 0.99
CA ILE A 84 11.12 6.94 0.85
C ILE A 84 11.95 8.16 0.42
N GLY A 85 13.27 8.06 0.40
CA GLY A 85 14.18 9.17 0.09
C GLY A 85 14.38 9.38 -1.40
N PHE A 86 13.31 9.67 -2.14
CA PHE A 86 13.34 9.95 -3.58
C PHE A 86 12.56 11.23 -3.93
N ASP A 87 12.76 11.75 -5.14
CA ASP A 87 11.97 12.88 -5.65
C ASP A 87 10.61 12.38 -6.17
N HIS A 88 9.57 12.56 -5.35
CA HIS A 88 8.22 12.10 -5.66
C HIS A 88 7.67 12.75 -6.93
N GLN A 89 7.93 14.04 -7.17
CA GLN A 89 7.43 14.74 -8.34
C GLN A 89 8.13 14.26 -9.62
N ALA A 90 9.45 14.05 -9.55
CA ALA A 90 10.20 13.52 -10.67
C ALA A 90 9.74 12.09 -11.02
N VAL A 91 9.49 11.24 -10.02
CA VAL A 91 8.94 9.89 -10.25
C VAL A 91 7.55 9.95 -10.87
N SER A 92 6.63 10.76 -10.33
CA SER A 92 5.30 10.94 -10.90
C SER A 92 5.36 11.36 -12.37
N ASN A 93 6.22 12.33 -12.71
CA ASN A 93 6.37 12.82 -14.07
C ASN A 93 6.99 11.76 -15.00
N LEU A 94 8.07 11.12 -14.56
CA LEU A 94 8.82 10.17 -15.38
C LEU A 94 7.99 8.93 -15.73
N PHE A 95 7.18 8.46 -14.77
CA PHE A 95 6.33 7.28 -14.94
C PHE A 95 4.89 7.62 -15.34
N SER A 96 4.60 8.90 -15.61
CA SER A 96 3.27 9.37 -16.03
C SER A 96 2.15 8.92 -15.07
N LEU A 97 2.40 9.02 -13.76
CA LEU A 97 1.42 8.66 -12.74
C LEU A 97 0.19 9.59 -12.83
N GLY A 98 -0.98 9.00 -12.58
CA GLY A 98 -2.25 9.71 -12.53
C GLY A 98 -2.28 10.76 -11.42
N ALA A 99 -3.18 11.74 -11.54
CA ALA A 99 -3.39 12.76 -10.49
C ALA A 99 -3.93 12.15 -9.18
N ASP A 100 -4.52 10.96 -9.27
CA ASP A 100 -5.00 10.16 -8.15
C ASP A 100 -3.97 9.15 -7.64
N GLU A 101 -2.75 9.12 -8.18
CA GLU A 101 -1.69 8.19 -7.80
C GLU A 101 -0.58 8.90 -7.01
N ILE A 102 -0.38 8.46 -5.76
CA ILE A 102 0.66 8.96 -4.88
C ILE A 102 1.81 7.95 -4.90
N PRO A 103 3.02 8.28 -5.36
CA PRO A 103 4.18 7.41 -5.18
C PRO A 103 4.57 7.41 -3.69
N VAL A 104 4.26 6.31 -2.99
CA VAL A 104 4.41 6.22 -1.52
C VAL A 104 5.82 5.80 -1.14
N LEU A 105 6.34 4.76 -1.80
CA LEU A 105 7.68 4.24 -1.57
C LEU A 105 8.22 3.51 -2.79
N MET A 106 9.54 3.35 -2.85
CA MET A 106 10.19 2.41 -3.76
C MET A 106 10.60 1.15 -2.99
N LEU A 107 10.43 -0.02 -3.61
CA LEU A 107 10.81 -1.30 -3.02
C LEU A 107 11.79 -2.05 -3.93
N PRO A 108 13.11 -1.87 -3.75
CA PRO A 108 14.12 -2.75 -4.31
C PRO A 108 13.97 -4.16 -3.73
N VAL A 109 14.01 -5.16 -4.61
CA VAL A 109 14.00 -6.59 -4.28
C VAL A 109 15.15 -7.27 -5.03
N GLY A 110 15.94 -8.07 -4.32
CA GLY A 110 17.15 -8.69 -4.85
C GLY A 110 17.69 -9.81 -3.97
N ARG A 111 18.78 -10.45 -4.40
CA ARG A 111 19.46 -11.45 -3.58
C ARG A 111 20.24 -10.75 -2.47
N SER A 112 20.34 -11.41 -1.31
CA SER A 112 21.18 -10.93 -0.22
C SER A 112 22.65 -10.92 -0.62
N ALA A 113 23.38 -9.88 -0.21
CA ALA A 113 24.83 -9.76 -0.39
C ALA A 113 25.61 -10.27 0.81
N ASP A 114 26.86 -10.63 0.55
CA ASP A 114 27.89 -10.58 1.59
C ASP A 114 27.95 -9.16 2.18
N GLY A 115 27.84 -9.07 3.50
CA GLY A 115 27.81 -7.80 4.22
C GLY A 115 26.42 -7.20 4.44
N ASN A 116 25.32 -7.85 3.99
CA ASN A 116 23.98 -7.48 4.46
C ASN A 116 23.89 -7.65 5.97
N TRP A 117 23.35 -6.63 6.64
CA TRP A 117 23.18 -6.67 8.09
C TRP A 117 22.02 -7.61 8.45
N PRO A 118 22.10 -8.31 9.59
CA PRO A 118 20.92 -8.98 10.12
C PRO A 118 19.85 -7.94 10.50
N GLN A 119 18.65 -8.41 10.80
CA GLN A 119 17.56 -7.58 11.28
C GLN A 119 18.03 -6.70 12.46
N LYS A 120 17.82 -5.37 12.32
CA LYS A 120 18.16 -4.41 13.39
C LYS A 120 17.38 -4.74 14.68
N PRO A 121 17.98 -4.55 15.86
CA PRO A 121 17.27 -4.70 17.13
C PRO A 121 15.97 -3.90 17.14
N ARG A 122 14.88 -4.52 17.61
CA ARG A 122 13.59 -3.84 17.82
C ARG A 122 13.50 -3.34 19.26
N ARG A 123 12.65 -2.33 19.48
CA ARG A 123 12.34 -1.85 20.83
C ARG A 123 11.78 -3.00 21.69
N PRO A 124 12.10 -3.06 23.00
CA PRO A 124 11.50 -4.03 23.91
C PRO A 124 9.98 -3.99 23.88
N LEU A 125 9.33 -5.14 24.04
CA LEU A 125 7.86 -5.26 24.00
C LEU A 125 7.18 -4.37 25.04
N SER A 126 7.77 -4.29 26.24
CA SER A 126 7.29 -3.46 27.35
C SER A 126 7.27 -1.95 27.05
N GLU A 127 7.87 -1.50 25.95
CA GLU A 127 7.83 -0.10 25.53
C GLU A 127 6.85 0.18 24.38
N VAL A 128 6.23 -0.85 23.80
CA VAL A 128 5.39 -0.74 22.60
C VAL A 128 4.04 -1.44 22.70
N LEU A 129 3.80 -2.20 23.77
CA LEU A 129 2.55 -2.91 24.02
C LEU A 129 2.13 -2.76 25.49
N ASP A 130 0.94 -2.19 25.68
CA ASP A 130 0.23 -2.20 26.96
C ASP A 130 -0.92 -3.20 26.88
N ILE A 131 -1.01 -4.11 27.86
CA ILE A 131 -2.14 -5.02 28.03
C ILE A 131 -2.96 -4.48 29.20
N LEU A 132 -4.18 -4.00 28.89
CA LEU A 132 -5.13 -3.45 29.87
C LEU A 132 -6.10 -4.53 30.36
#